data_AF-D1YWW4-F1
#
_entry.id   AF-D1YWW4-F1
#
_cell.length_a   1.000
_cell.length_b   1.000
_cell.length_c   1.000
_cell.angle_alpha   90.00
_cell.angle_beta   90.00
_cell.angle_gamma   90.00
#
_symmetry.space_group_name_H-M   'P 1'
#
loop_
_entity.id
_entity.type
_entity.pdbx_description
1 polymer ?
#
loop_
_entity_poly.entity_id
_entity_poly.type
_entity_poly.pdbx_seq_one_letter_code
_entity_poly.pdbx_strand_id
1 'polypeptide(L)'
;MEQITDKKVKDWIDRFLAVIKEKYSPEKVLLFESRARGDNLIDSDVDLIIMSEKFEGINWLKRIRDVAVYWEGLVPLEPICYTPAEFEEKRR
;
A
#
# COMPACT_ATOMS: atom_id res chain seq x y z
N MET A 1 -15.38 7.01 -20.60
CA MET A 1 -14.64 6.57 -19.40
C MET A 1 -13.57 5.62 -19.87
N GLU A 2 -12.31 5.91 -19.58
CA GLU A 2 -11.20 5.02 -19.91
C GLU A 2 -11.34 3.75 -19.07
N GLN A 3 -11.30 2.58 -19.68
CA GLN A 3 -11.33 1.33 -18.89
C GLN A 3 -10.03 1.27 -18.09
N ILE A 4 -10.16 1.18 -16.75
CA ILE A 4 -9.06 0.81 -15.86
C ILE A 4 -8.73 -0.65 -16.21
N THR A 5 -7.48 -1.06 -16.19
CA THR A 5 -7.10 -2.46 -16.47
C THR A 5 -6.12 -2.92 -15.42
N ASP A 6 -6.03 -4.23 -15.18
CA ASP A 6 -5.07 -4.77 -14.21
C ASP A 6 -3.63 -4.39 -14.54
N LYS A 7 -3.31 -4.26 -15.84
CA LYS A 7 -2.01 -3.75 -16.29
C LYS A 7 -1.77 -2.31 -15.80
N LYS A 8 -2.74 -1.41 -15.97
CA LYS A 8 -2.64 -0.02 -15.48
C LYS A 8 -2.50 0.04 -13.97
N VAL A 9 -3.28 -0.77 -13.25
CA VAL A 9 -3.19 -0.84 -11.79
C VAL A 9 -1.82 -1.33 -11.35
N LYS A 10 -1.29 -2.38 -12.00
CA LYS A 10 0.07 -2.86 -11.75
C LYS A 10 1.12 -1.76 -11.99
N ASP A 11 0.99 -1.00 -13.08
CA ASP A 11 1.91 0.10 -13.37
C ASP A 11 1.84 1.21 -12.29
N TRP A 12 0.66 1.50 -11.74
CA TRP A 12 0.51 2.42 -10.60
C TRP A 12 1.17 1.87 -9.34
N ILE A 13 0.94 0.60 -9.02
CA ILE A 13 1.57 -0.09 -7.89
C ILE A 13 3.10 -0.05 -8.03
N ASP A 14 3.65 -0.38 -9.19
CA ASP A 14 5.10 -0.42 -9.40
C ASP A 14 5.74 0.97 -9.20
N ARG A 15 5.12 2.04 -9.73
CA ARG A 15 5.58 3.43 -9.50
C ARG A 15 5.48 3.83 -8.04
N PHE A 16 4.37 3.52 -7.39
CA PHE A 16 4.17 3.79 -5.97
C PHE A 16 5.22 3.08 -5.11
N LEU A 17 5.45 1.79 -5.35
CA LEU A 17 6.45 1.01 -4.61
C LEU A 17 7.87 1.54 -4.79
N ALA A 18 8.21 2.11 -5.95
CA ALA A 18 9.51 2.76 -6.14
C ALA A 18 9.68 3.95 -5.17
N VAL A 19 8.68 4.83 -5.08
CA VAL A 19 8.69 5.99 -4.17
C VAL A 19 8.71 5.55 -2.71
N ILE A 20 7.91 4.55 -2.35
CA ILE A 20 7.87 4.02 -0.97
C ILE A 20 9.20 3.39 -0.58
N LYS A 21 9.87 2.67 -1.50
CA LYS A 21 11.20 2.09 -1.25
C LYS A 21 12.24 3.16 -0.92
N GLU A 22 12.25 4.26 -1.66
CA GLU A 22 13.21 5.35 -1.40
C GLU A 22 12.93 6.07 -0.08
N LYS A 23 11.67 6.42 0.20
CA LYS A 23 11.32 7.23 1.37
C LYS A 23 11.31 6.43 2.67
N TYR A 24 10.69 5.26 2.63
CA TYR A 24 10.40 4.48 3.84
C TYR A 24 11.30 3.25 3.99
N SER A 25 12.03 2.83 2.95
CA SER A 25 12.93 1.67 3.02
C SER A 25 12.26 0.46 3.70
N PRO A 26 11.06 0.07 3.26
CA PRO A 26 10.22 -0.89 3.97
C PRO A 26 10.91 -2.26 4.02
N GLU A 27 10.82 -2.95 5.15
CA GLU A 27 11.32 -4.32 5.28
C GLU A 27 10.44 -5.28 4.46
N LYS A 28 9.15 -4.98 4.35
CA LYS A 28 8.20 -5.77 3.57
C LYS A 28 7.01 -4.93 3.11
N VAL A 29 6.54 -5.21 1.90
CA VAL A 29 5.26 -4.72 1.40
C VAL A 29 4.43 -5.91 0.92
N LEU A 30 3.16 -5.96 1.33
CA LEU A 30 2.23 -7.02 0.99
C LEU A 30 1.01 -6.41 0.30
N LEU A 31 0.65 -6.95 -0.87
CA LEU A 31 -0.67 -6.75 -1.45
C LEU A 31 -1.63 -7.76 -0.78
N PHE A 32 -2.76 -7.28 -0.27
CA PHE A 32 -3.75 -8.13 0.39
C PHE A 32 -5.16 -7.88 -0.17
N GLU A 33 -6.18 -8.48 0.44
CA GLU A 33 -7.58 -8.35 0.03
C GLU A 33 -7.86 -8.88 -1.40
N SER A 34 -8.86 -8.32 -2.08
CA SER A 34 -9.42 -8.87 -3.32
C SER A 34 -8.38 -9.07 -4.43
N ARG A 35 -7.40 -8.16 -4.53
CA ARG A 35 -6.31 -8.27 -5.52
C ARG A 35 -5.31 -9.37 -5.18
N ALA A 36 -5.22 -9.79 -3.92
CA ALA A 36 -4.42 -10.95 -3.51
C ALA A 36 -5.17 -12.28 -3.71
N ARG A 37 -6.52 -12.27 -3.69
CA ARG A 37 -7.36 -13.46 -3.91
C ARG A 37 -7.72 -13.70 -5.38
N GLY A 38 -7.54 -12.70 -6.23
CA GLY A 38 -7.87 -12.76 -7.67
C GLY A 38 -9.36 -12.62 -7.98
N ASP A 39 -10.16 -12.18 -7.01
CA ASP A 39 -11.58 -11.87 -7.13
C ASP A 39 -11.84 -10.36 -7.30
N ASN A 40 -10.79 -9.58 -7.59
CA ASN A 40 -10.89 -8.14 -7.75
C ASN A 40 -11.70 -7.75 -9.00
N LEU A 41 -12.51 -6.71 -8.83
CA LEU A 41 -13.12 -5.98 -9.94
C LEU A 41 -12.09 -5.00 -10.52
N ILE A 42 -12.45 -4.44 -11.67
CA ILE A 42 -11.58 -3.56 -12.45
C ILE A 42 -11.28 -2.23 -11.73
N ASP A 43 -12.20 -1.82 -10.85
CA ASP A 43 -12.21 -0.62 -10.02
C ASP A 43 -11.90 -0.90 -8.54
N SER A 44 -11.62 -2.16 -8.18
CA SER A 44 -11.29 -2.51 -6.79
C SER A 44 -10.11 -1.71 -6.26
N ASP A 45 -10.18 -1.43 -4.97
CA ASP A 45 -9.13 -0.72 -4.26
C ASP A 45 -7.80 -1.50 -4.30
N VAL A 46 -6.72 -0.79 -4.01
CA VAL A 46 -5.38 -1.36 -3.83
C VAL A 46 -5.06 -1.37 -2.35
N ASP A 47 -5.06 -2.56 -1.77
CA ASP A 47 -4.81 -2.76 -0.34
C ASP A 47 -3.36 -3.18 -0.09
N LEU A 48 -2.59 -2.31 0.57
CA LEU A 48 -1.16 -2.56 0.84
C LEU A 48 -0.86 -2.53 2.34
N ILE A 49 -0.21 -3.57 2.85
CA ILE A 49 0.49 -3.50 4.14
C ILE A 49 1.94 -3.13 3.87
N ILE A 50 2.39 -2.01 4.44
CA ILE A 50 3.77 -1.53 4.34
C ILE A 50 4.37 -1.59 5.74
N MET A 51 5.41 -2.41 5.89
CA MET A 51 6.21 -2.50 7.10
C MET A 51 7.47 -1.65 6.96
N SER A 52 7.69 -0.72 7.89
CA SER A 52 8.89 0.11 7.96
C SER A 52 9.19 0.52 9.40
N GLU A 53 10.44 0.34 9.87
CA GLU A 53 10.92 0.92 11.14
C GLU A 53 10.78 2.46 11.15
N LYS A 54 10.74 3.13 9.99
CA LYS A 54 10.58 4.59 9.91
C LYS A 54 9.19 5.09 10.31
N PHE A 55 8.24 4.18 10.56
CA PHE A 55 6.94 4.54 11.11
C PHE A 55 6.93 4.65 12.64
N GLU A 56 7.98 4.21 13.31
CA GLU A 56 8.11 4.25 14.77
C GLU A 56 7.91 5.67 15.31
N GLY A 57 7.12 5.80 16.38
CA GLY A 57 6.77 7.09 16.98
C GLY A 57 5.88 8.02 16.14
N ILE A 58 5.48 7.66 14.91
CA ILE A 58 4.56 8.45 14.08
C ILE A 58 3.12 8.02 14.36
N ASN A 59 2.18 8.96 14.50
CA ASN A 59 0.76 8.64 14.65
C ASN A 59 0.21 7.87 13.43
N TRP A 60 -0.59 6.83 13.67
CA TRP A 60 -1.19 5.96 12.65
C TRP A 60 -1.82 6.70 11.47
N LEU A 61 -2.74 7.64 11.74
CA LEU A 61 -3.45 8.38 10.67
C LEU A 61 -2.49 9.25 9.86
N LYS A 62 -1.45 9.78 10.52
CA LYS A 62 -0.40 10.54 9.83
C LYS A 62 0.40 9.65 8.89
N ARG A 63 0.74 8.41 9.28
CA ARG A 63 1.45 7.46 8.39
C ARG A 63 0.66 7.20 7.12
N ILE A 64 -0.63 6.86 7.27
CA ILE A 64 -1.53 6.59 6.14
C ILE A 64 -1.59 7.79 5.20
N ARG A 65 -1.85 8.98 5.74
CA ARG A 65 -1.90 10.22 4.95
C ARG A 65 -0.57 10.49 4.24
N ASP A 66 0.54 10.42 4.95
CA ASP A 66 1.86 10.75 4.42
C ASP A 66 2.33 9.73 3.37
N VAL A 67 1.82 8.49 3.41
CA VAL A 67 2.05 7.47 2.37
C VAL A 67 1.10 7.65 1.19
N ALA A 68 -0.18 7.89 1.44
CA ALA A 68 -1.22 7.98 0.41
C ALA A 68 -1.01 9.15 -0.56
N VAL A 69 -0.33 10.23 -0.15
CA VAL A 69 0.00 11.36 -1.04
C VAL A 69 0.89 10.99 -2.23
N TYR A 70 1.56 9.83 -2.20
CA TYR A 70 2.38 9.35 -3.31
C TYR A 70 1.61 8.47 -4.31
N TRP A 71 0.33 8.22 -4.06
CA TRP A 71 -0.51 7.41 -4.95
C TRP A 71 -1.03 8.24 -6.13
N GLU A 72 -0.73 7.79 -7.33
CA GLU A 72 -1.17 8.42 -8.59
C GLU A 72 -2.21 7.57 -9.34
N GLY A 73 -2.68 6.49 -8.73
CA GLY A 73 -3.66 5.59 -9.33
C GLY A 73 -5.07 6.19 -9.33
N LEU A 74 -5.88 5.79 -10.31
CA LEU A 74 -7.28 6.24 -10.41
C LEU A 74 -8.24 5.36 -9.60
N VAL A 75 -7.76 4.23 -9.08
CA VAL A 75 -8.47 3.43 -8.07
C VAL A 75 -8.02 3.86 -6.67
N PRO A 76 -8.86 3.73 -5.64
CA PRO A 76 -8.46 4.04 -4.27
C PRO A 76 -7.27 3.18 -3.80
N LEU A 77 -6.46 3.76 -2.92
CA LEU A 77 -5.39 3.07 -2.20
C LEU A 77 -5.75 3.04 -0.72
N GLU A 78 -5.69 1.86 -0.12
CA GLU A 78 -5.81 1.65 1.32
C GLU A 78 -4.49 1.14 1.91
N PRO A 79 -3.58 2.04 2.34
CA PRO A 79 -2.32 1.62 2.93
C PRO A 79 -2.49 1.41 4.44
N ILE A 80 -1.99 0.27 4.91
CA ILE A 80 -1.84 -0.08 6.33
C ILE A 80 -0.35 0.00 6.65
N CYS A 81 0.05 0.93 7.53
CA CYS A 81 1.45 1.28 7.76
C CYS A 81 1.93 0.87 9.15
N TYR A 82 2.57 -0.29 9.25
CA TYR A 82 3.05 -0.86 10.52
C TYR A 82 4.57 -0.72 10.69
N THR A 83 5.03 -0.62 11.92
CA THR A 83 6.39 -1.06 12.23
C THR A 83 6.45 -2.60 12.21
N PRO A 84 7.62 -3.21 11.97
CA PRO A 84 7.77 -4.67 12.07
C PRO A 84 7.27 -5.23 13.41
N ALA A 85 7.49 -4.52 14.52
CA ALA A 85 7.02 -4.91 15.84
C ALA A 85 5.48 -4.91 15.93
N GLU A 86 4.82 -3.82 15.50
CA GLU A 86 3.35 -3.73 15.47
C GLU A 86 2.73 -4.84 14.59
N PHE A 87 3.36 -5.18 13.47
CA PHE A 87 2.88 -6.23 12.59
C PHE A 87 2.96 -7.62 13.25
N GLU A 88 4.07 -7.95 13.93
CA GLU A 88 4.21 -9.22 14.63
C GLU A 88 3.22 -9.36 15.80
N GLU A 89 2.89 -8.27 16.50
CA GLU A 89 1.85 -8.26 17.53
C GLU A 89 0.45 -8.58 16.95
N LYS A 90 0.14 -8.03 15.77
CA LYS A 90 -1.14 -8.26 15.07
C LYS A 90 -1.24 -9.64 14.41
N ARG A 91 -0.11 -10.32 14.20
CA ARG A 91 -0.07 -11.65 13.56
C ARG A 91 -0.30 -12.81 14.52
N ARG A 92 -0.42 -12.53 15.82
CA ARG A 92 -0.79 -13.49 16.87
C ARG A 92 -2.30 -13.52 17.08
#